data_AF-A0A2C6AWA2-F1
#
_entry.id   AF-A0A2C6AWA2-F1
#
_cell.length_a   1.000
_cell.length_b   1.000
_cell.length_c   1.000
_cell.angle_alpha   90.00
_cell.angle_beta   90.00
_cell.angle_gamma   90.00
#
_symmetry.space_group_name_H-M   'P 1'
#
loop_
_entity.id
_entity.type
_entity.pdbx_description
1 polymer ?
#
loop_
_entity_poly.entity_id
_entity_poly.type
_entity_poly.pdbx_seq_one_letter_code
_entity_poly.pdbx_strand_id
1 'polypeptide(L)' 'MSYIEKEIGERLIETMYKSVKTSIKNTDKLIEENDIAGYNTSFLRGVKHGEINLLKNFIREIRELEEE' A
#
# COMPACT_ATOMS: atom_id res chain seq x y z
N MET A 1 -5.01 -7.32 24.92
CA MET A 1 -5.08 -6.20 23.96
C MET A 1 -3.70 -5.60 23.92
N SER A 2 -3.07 -5.59 22.75
CA SER A 2 -1.70 -5.11 22.61
C SER A 2 -1.73 -3.63 22.29
N TYR A 3 -1.39 -2.81 23.27
CA TYR A 3 -1.17 -1.38 23.04
C TYR A 3 0.12 -1.18 22.23
N ILE A 4 0.08 -0.32 21.22
CA ILE A 4 1.30 0.18 20.57
C ILE A 4 1.48 1.65 20.90
N GLU A 5 2.71 2.02 21.25
CA GLU A 5 3.04 3.42 21.45
C GLU A 5 2.88 4.18 20.12
N LYS A 6 2.30 5.38 20.19
CA LYS A 6 2.05 6.23 19.01
C LYS A 6 3.29 6.44 18.14
N GLU A 7 4.47 6.58 18.73
CA GLU A 7 5.71 6.72 17.97
C GLU A 7 6.01 5.47 17.11
N ILE A 8 5.72 4.27 17.63
CA ILE A 8 5.89 3.02 16.91
C ILE A 8 4.86 2.93 15.78
N GLY A 9 3.60 3.28 16.04
CA GLY A 9 2.54 3.29 15.03
C GLY A 9 2.85 4.22 13.85
N GLU A 10 3.32 5.45 14.12
CA GLU A 10 3.75 6.37 13.07
C GLU A 10 4.91 5.81 12.22
N ARG A 11 5.93 5.20 12.86
CA ARG A 11 7.07 4.60 12.14
C ARG A 11 6.64 3.42 11.26
N LEU A 12 5.68 2.60 11.72
CA LEU A 12 5.11 1.51 10.93
C LEU A 12 4.36 2.05 9.72
N ILE A 13 3.49 3.05 9.91
CA ILE A 13 2.74 3.70 8.83
C ILE A 13 3.70 4.30 7.79
N GLU A 14 4.74 5.01 8.23
CA GLU A 14 5.73 5.61 7.33
C GLU A 14 6.46 4.55 6.49
N THR A 15 6.88 3.45 7.13
CA THR A 15 7.60 2.35 6.47
C THR A 15 6.72 1.67 5.43
N MET A 16 5.47 1.37 5.77
CA MET A 16 4.50 0.79 4.84
C MET A 16 4.20 1.72 3.68
N TYR A 17 4.00 3.02 3.95
CA TYR A 17 3.76 4.01 2.91
C TYR A 17 4.90 4.08 1.89
N LYS A 18 6.16 4.11 2.35
CA LYS A 18 7.35 4.12 1.47
C LYS A 18 7.42 2.86 0.60
N SER A 19 7.15 1.70 1.19
CA SER A 19 7.16 0.42 0.47
C SER A 19 6.07 0.37 -0.61
N VAL A 20 4.82 0.65 -0.23
CA VAL A 20 3.67 0.64 -1.16
C VAL A 20 3.84 1.68 -2.27
N LYS A 21 4.33 2.89 -1.94
CA LYS A 21 4.61 3.92 -2.95
C LYS A 21 5.61 3.44 -4.01
N THR A 22 6.64 2.70 -3.59
CA THR A 22 7.63 2.13 -4.52
C THR A 22 7.02 1.03 -5.38
N SER A 23 6.22 0.13 -4.78
CA SER A 23 5.50 -0.92 -5.52
C SER A 23 4.55 -0.36 -6.57
N ILE A 24 3.75 0.64 -6.20
CA ILE A 24 2.81 1.32 -7.11
C ILE A 24 3.56 1.95 -8.29
N LYS A 25 4.69 2.63 -8.04
CA LYS A 25 5.49 3.24 -9.11
C LYS A 25 6.00 2.19 -10.10
N ASN A 26 6.46 1.04 -9.61
CA ASN A 26 6.91 -0.07 -10.47
C ASN A 26 5.74 -0.66 -11.26
N THR A 27 4.59 -0.85 -10.62
CA THR A 27 3.38 -1.35 -11.27
C THR A 27 2.87 -0.39 -12.34
N ASP A 28 2.94 0.92 -12.11
CA ASP A 28 2.58 1.95 -13.10
C ASP A 28 3.48 1.87 -14.34
N LYS A 29 4.78 1.69 -14.15
CA LYS A 29 5.72 1.49 -15.27
C LYS A 29 5.42 0.22 -16.07
N LEU A 30 5.09 -0.88 -15.39
CA LEU A 30 4.68 -2.13 -16.05
C LEU A 30 3.37 -1.97 -16.81
N ILE A 31 2.39 -1.24 -16.25
CA ILE A 31 1.13 -0.94 -16.94
C ILE A 31 1.42 -0.13 -18.21
N GLU A 32 2.24 0.91 -18.12
CA GLU A 32 2.61 1.74 -19.28
C GLU A 32 3.28 0.92 -20.39
N GLU A 33 4.28 0.10 -20.04
CA GLU A 33 4.99 -0.75 -21.00
C GLU A 33 4.06 -1.77 -21.68
N ASN A 34 3.12 -2.37 -20.92
CA ASN A 34 2.17 -3.35 -21.45
C ASN A 34 1.05 -2.70 -22.27
N ASP A 35 0.54 -1.53 -21.86
CA ASP A 35 -0.45 -0.77 -22.60
C ASP A 35 0.13 -0.36 -23.98
N ILE A 36 1.40 0.06 -24.04
CA ILE A 36 2.10 0.36 -25.30
C ILE A 36 2.25 -0.88 -26.19
N ALA A 37 2.58 -2.03 -25.59
CA ALA A 37 2.72 -3.29 -26.31
C ALA A 37 1.38 -3.95 -26.72
N GLY A 38 0.24 -3.39 -26.29
CA GLY A 38 -1.10 -3.90 -26.60
C GLY A 38 -1.54 -5.09 -25.74
N TYR A 39 -0.88 -5.34 -24.60
CA TYR A 39 -1.27 -6.39 -23.66
C TYR A 39 -2.36 -5.92 -22.68
N ASN A 40 -3.09 -6.88 -22.11
CA ASN A 40 -4.10 -6.59 -21.10
C ASN A 40 -3.44 -6.22 -19.75
N THR A 41 -3.78 -5.05 -19.21
CA THR A 41 -3.26 -4.55 -17.92
C THR A 41 -4.27 -4.56 -16.77
N SER A 42 -5.47 -5.13 -16.96
CA SER A 42 -6.53 -5.17 -15.95
C SER A 42 -6.08 -5.83 -14.65
N PHE A 43 -5.28 -6.90 -14.73
CA PHE A 43 -4.72 -7.56 -13.55
C PHE A 43 -3.80 -6.62 -12.76
N LEU A 44 -2.86 -5.94 -13.42
CA LEU A 44 -1.91 -5.02 -12.78
C LEU A 44 -2.64 -3.83 -12.13
N ARG A 45 -3.67 -3.30 -12.79
CA ARG A 45 -4.53 -2.25 -12.24
C ARG A 45 -5.27 -2.74 -10.98
N GLY A 46 -5.73 -3.99 -10.98
CA GLY A 46 -6.32 -4.65 -9.82
C GLY A 46 -5.33 -4.80 -8.66
N VAL A 47 -4.10 -5.24 -8.93
CA VAL A 47 -3.02 -5.36 -7.92
C VAL A 47 -2.75 -4.00 -7.28
N LYS A 48 -2.53 -2.95 -8.08
CA LYS A 48 -2.32 -1.58 -7.59
C LYS A 48 -3.48 -1.10 -6.71
N HIS A 49 -4.72 -1.37 -7.09
CA HIS A 49 -5.89 -1.02 -6.29
C HIS A 49 -5.92 -1.77 -4.94
N GLY A 50 -5.60 -3.06 -4.95
CA GLY A 50 -5.51 -3.90 -3.76
C GLY A 50 -4.44 -3.40 -2.77
N GLU A 51 -3.24 -3.08 -3.25
CA GLU A 51 -2.16 -2.55 -2.41
C GLU A 51 -2.55 -1.25 -1.69
N ILE A 52 -3.22 -0.32 -2.40
CA ILE A 52 -3.70 0.94 -1.82
C ILE A 52 -4.74 0.68 -0.72
N ASN A 53 -5.68 -0.25 -0.95
CA ASN A 53 -6.71 -0.57 0.03
C ASN A 53 -6.13 -1.27 1.26
N LEU A 54 -5.17 -2.19 1.07
CA LEU A 54 -4.47 -2.84 2.18
C LEU A 54 -3.72 -1.82 3.03
N LEU A 55 -3.01 -0.86 2.42
CA LEU A 55 -2.33 0.21 3.16
C LEU A 55 -3.30 1.00 4.04
N LYS A 56 -4.49 1.36 3.51
CA LYS A 56 -5.52 2.06 4.29
C LYS A 56 -6.02 1.23 5.47
N ASN A 57 -6.24 -0.07 5.26
CA ASN A 57 -6.69 -0.98 6.32
C ASN A 57 -5.62 -1.11 7.42
N PHE A 58 -4.36 -1.29 7.06
CA PHE A 58 -3.25 -1.35 8.02
C PHE A 58 -3.12 -0.07 8.83
N ILE A 59 -3.26 1.11 8.19
CA ILE A 59 -3.24 2.39 8.91
C ILE A 59 -4.36 2.43 9.94
N ARG A 60 -5.58 2.01 9.57
CA ARG A 60 -6.72 1.97 10.49
C ARG A 60 -6.45 1.04 11.68
N GLU A 61 -5.98 -0.18 11.42
CA GLU A 61 -5.67 -1.17 12.47
C GLU A 61 -4.59 -0.65 13.43
N ILE A 62 -3.56 0.04 12.92
CA ILE A 62 -2.55 0.69 13.76
C ILE A 62 -3.17 1.75 14.65
N ARG A 63 -4.07 2.60 14.13
CA ARG A 63 -4.75 3.62 14.95
C ARG A 63 -5.66 3.02 16.00
N GLU A 64 -6.35 1.93 15.68
CA GLU A 64 -7.17 1.20 16.65
C GLU A 64 -6.29 0.67 17.81
N LEU A 65 -5.10 0.13 17.52
CA LEU A 65 -4.16 -0.34 18.55
C LEU A 65 -3.47 0.78 19.37
N GLU A 66 -3.46 2.02 18.87
CA GLU A 66 -2.98 3.20 19.61
C GLU A 66 -4.02 3.76 20.59
N GLU A 67 -5.30 3.47 20.37
CA GLU A 67 -6.44 3.96 21.18
C GLU A 67 -6.93 2.94 22.24
N GLU A 68 -6.40 1.70 22.21
CA GLU A 68 -6.62 0.64 23.23
C GLU A 68 -5.86 0.87 24.55
#